data_AF-A0A645CYK9-F1
#
_entry.id   AF-A0A645CYK9-F1
#
_cell.length_a   1.000
_cell.length_b   1.000
_cell.length_c   1.000
_cell.angle_alpha   90.00
_cell.angle_beta   90.00
_cell.angle_gamma   90.00
#
_symmetry.space_group_name_H-M   'P 1'
#
loop_
_entity.id
_entity.type
_entity.pdbx_description
1 polymer ?
#
loop_
_entity_poly.entity_id
_entity_poly.type
_entity_poly.pdbx_seq_one_letter_code
_entity_poly.pdbx_strand_id
1 'polypeptide(L)' 'MNTFLEFIKTHKFTVLFVLIGLLLTILFFTIGFWRTILLIVILAICFLLGYLLDQSGPEGIKEFFHKLFAKK' A
#
# COMPACT_ATOMS: atom_id res chain seq x y z
N MET A 1 -19.17 38.11 -0.43
CA MET A 1 -19.19 36.66 -0.15
C MET A 1 -19.90 35.89 -1.27
N ASN A 2 -19.52 36.07 -2.54
CA ASN A 2 -20.19 35.42 -3.70
C ASN A 2 -19.21 34.65 -4.62
N THR A 3 -17.90 34.89 -4.48
CA THR A 3 -16.85 34.37 -5.36
C THR A 3 -16.70 32.84 -5.28
N PHE A 4 -16.94 32.24 -4.12
CA PHE A 4 -16.89 30.78 -3.94
C PHE A 4 -18.00 30.04 -4.70
N LEU A 5 -19.20 30.63 -4.77
CA LEU A 5 -20.32 30.04 -5.49
C LEU A 5 -20.12 30.09 -7.01
N GLU A 6 -19.52 31.17 -7.53
CA GLU A 6 -19.12 31.24 -8.94
C GLU A 6 -18.02 30.23 -9.28
N PHE A 7 -17.04 30.04 -8.39
CA PHE A 7 -15.97 29.06 -8.59
C PHE A 7 -16.49 27.62 -8.68
N ILE A 8 -17.44 27.25 -7.82
CA ILE A 8 -18.11 25.94 -7.87
C ILE A 8 -18.97 25.80 -9.14
N LYS A 9 -19.57 26.89 -9.63
CA LYS A 9 -20.40 26.86 -10.85
C LYS A 9 -19.57 26.71 -12.12
N THR A 10 -18.37 27.30 -12.15
CA THR A 10 -17.40 27.21 -13.26
C THR A 10 -16.66 25.88 -13.27
N HIS A 11 -16.31 25.32 -12.09
CA HIS A 11 -15.54 24.09 -11.96
C HIS A 11 -16.36 22.90 -11.43
N LYS A 12 -17.62 22.78 -11.84
CA LYS A 12 -18.52 21.69 -11.43
C LYS A 12 -17.91 20.30 -11.63
N PHE A 13 -17.21 20.09 -12.74
CA PHE A 13 -16.56 18.81 -13.03
C PHE A 13 -15.39 18.51 -12.10
N THR A 14 -14.57 19.51 -11.78
CA THR A 14 -13.46 19.35 -10.82
C THR A 14 -13.97 19.00 -9.44
N VAL A 15 -15.03 19.67 -8.96
CA VAL A 15 -15.66 19.37 -7.67
C VAL A 15 -16.25 17.96 -7.66
N LEU A 16 -16.91 17.53 -8.75
CA LEU A 16 -17.45 16.18 -8.88
C LEU A 16 -16.35 15.11 -8.86
N PHE A 17 -15.26 15.32 -9.60
CA PHE A 17 -14.12 14.41 -9.61
C PHE A 17 -13.42 14.33 -8.26
N VAL A 18 -13.27 15.45 -7.55
CA VAL A 18 -12.72 15.46 -6.18
C VAL A 18 -13.63 14.69 -5.22
N LEU A 19 -14.96 14.87 -5.32
CA LEU A 19 -15.92 14.14 -4.50
C LEU A 19 -15.87 12.63 -4.76
N ILE A 20 -15.79 12.24 -6.04
CA ILE A 20 -15.64 10.83 -6.45
C ILE A 20 -14.33 10.26 -5.95
N GLY A 21 -13.21 10.98 -6.10
CA GLY A 21 -11.89 10.58 -5.63
C GLY A 21 -11.84 10.44 -4.10
N LEU A 22 -12.51 11.33 -3.37
CA LEU A 22 -12.66 11.25 -1.92
C LEU A 22 -13.45 9.99 -1.52
N LEU A 23 -14.59 9.73 -2.18
CA LEU A 23 -15.42 8.56 -1.92
C LEU A 23 -14.65 7.25 -2.21
N LEU A 24 -13.93 7.20 -3.34
CA LEU A 24 -13.04 6.10 -3.69
C LEU A 24 -11.94 5.89 -2.66
N THR A 25 -11.29 6.96 -2.20
CA THR A 25 -10.24 6.90 -1.19
C THR A 25 -10.77 6.33 0.12
N ILE A 26 -11.92 6.82 0.59
CA ILE A 26 -12.58 6.32 1.81
C ILE A 26 -12.99 4.86 1.66
N LEU A 27 -13.47 4.46 0.48
CA LEU A 27 -13.83 3.07 0.19
C LEU A 27 -12.60 2.16 0.18
N PHE A 28 -11.50 2.58 -0.45
CA PHE A 28 -10.21 1.87 -0.41
C PHE A 28 -9.70 1.72 1.03
N PHE A 29 -9.79 2.79 1.83
CA PHE A 29 -9.43 2.75 3.24
C PHE A 29 -10.33 1.80 4.05
N THR A 30 -11.64 1.80 3.77
CA THR A 30 -12.67 0.95 4.41
C THR A 30 -12.52 -0.53 4.07
N ILE A 31 -12.23 -0.86 2.80
CA ILE A 31 -11.97 -2.25 2.36
C ILE A 31 -10.75 -2.83 3.09
N GLY A 32 -9.97 -1.99 3.77
CA GLY A 32 -8.79 -2.40 4.47
C GLY A 32 -7.64 -2.59 3.49
N PHE A 33 -7.46 -1.66 2.54
CA PHE A 33 -6.28 -1.61 1.67
C PHE A 33 -4.98 -1.83 2.45
N TRP A 34 -4.89 -1.26 3.65
CA TRP A 34 -3.78 -1.48 4.56
C TRP A 34 -3.64 -2.93 5.04
N ARG A 35 -4.76 -3.61 5.32
CA ARG A 35 -4.80 -5.03 5.69
C ARG A 35 -4.40 -5.91 4.51
N THR A 36 -4.82 -5.57 3.30
CA THR A 36 -4.47 -6.30 2.07
C THR A 36 -2.98 -6.15 1.74
N ILE A 37 -2.44 -4.94 1.86
CA ILE A 37 -0.99 -4.69 1.72
C ILE A 37 -0.22 -5.45 2.79
N LEU A 38 -0.62 -5.38 4.06
CA LEU A 38 0.00 -6.14 5.15
C LEU A 38 0.00 -7.64 4.86
N LEU A 39 -1.14 -8.18 4.40
CA LEU A 39 -1.24 -9.58 4.00
C LEU A 39 -0.26 -9.91 2.89
N ILE A 40 -0.22 -9.14 1.80
CA ILE A 40 0.71 -9.36 0.68
C ILE A 40 2.16 -9.32 1.14
N VAL A 41 2.53 -8.35 1.99
CA VAL A 41 3.90 -8.23 2.52
C VAL A 41 4.27 -9.45 3.36
N ILE A 42 3.39 -9.89 4.27
CA ILE A 42 3.63 -11.09 5.09
C ILE A 42 3.74 -12.33 4.20
N LEU A 43 2.87 -12.47 3.21
CA LEU A 43 2.86 -13.60 2.28
C LEU A 43 4.15 -13.64 1.45
N ALA A 44 4.61 -12.48 0.96
CA ALA A 44 5.87 -12.34 0.24
C ALA A 44 7.07 -12.68 1.15
N ILE A 45 7.08 -12.23 2.40
CA ILE A 45 8.15 -12.56 3.36
C ILE A 45 8.14 -14.06 3.68
N CYS A 46 6.98 -14.65 3.98
CA CYS A 46 6.85 -16.10 4.21
C CYS A 46 7.29 -16.90 2.98
N PHE A 47 6.91 -16.45 1.78
CA PHE A 47 7.30 -17.10 0.53
C PHE A 47 8.82 -17.02 0.31
N LEU A 48 9.43 -15.85 0.50
CA LEU A 48 10.88 -15.68 0.40
C LEU A 48 11.62 -16.53 1.42
N LEU A 49 11.18 -16.51 2.68
CA LEU A 49 11.77 -17.34 3.74
C LEU A 49 11.65 -18.83 3.43
N GLY A 50 10.48 -19.28 2.95
CA GLY A 50 10.27 -20.67 2.53
C GLY A 50 11.13 -21.06 1.34
N TYR A 51 11.24 -20.18 0.33
CA TYR A 51 12.09 -20.38 -0.84
C TYR A 51 13.58 -20.49 -0.48
N LEU A 52 14.06 -19.63 0.42
CA LEU A 52 15.43 -19.65 0.93
C LEU A 52 15.72 -20.90 1.78
N LEU A 53 14.74 -21.33 2.57
CA LEU A 53 14.82 -22.56 3.36
C LEU A 53 14.90 -23.80 2.46
N ASP A 54 14.12 -23.84 1.39
CA ASP A 54 14.09 -24.96 0.45
C ASP A 54 15.40 -25.04 -0.37
N GLN A 55 15.95 -23.89 -0.75
CA GLN A 55 17.13 -23.84 -1.62
C GLN A 55 18.47 -24.03 -0.88
N SER A 56 18.56 -23.67 0.40
CA SER A 56 19.84 -23.68 1.14
C SER A 56 19.71 -24.13 2.61
N GLY A 57 18.56 -24.67 3.00
CA GLY A 57 18.32 -25.11 4.38
C GLY A 57 18.34 -23.94 5.39
N PRO A 58 18.51 -24.24 6.68
CA PRO A 58 18.53 -23.23 7.75
C PRO A 58 19.71 -22.25 7.64
N GLU A 59 20.75 -22.58 6.87
CA GLU A 59 21.90 -21.71 6.63
C GLU A 59 21.57 -20.55 5.67
N GLY A 60 20.72 -20.80 4.67
CA GLY A 60 20.25 -19.78 3.71
C GLY A 60 19.44 -18.65 4.37
N ILE A 61 18.57 -18.98 5.33
CA ILE A 61 17.84 -17.97 6.12
C ILE A 61 18.82 -17.12 6.93
N LYS A 62 19.83 -17.76 7.53
CA LYS A 62 20.82 -17.10 8.40
C LYS A 62 21.69 -16.12 7.61
N GLU A 63 22.13 -16.50 6.41
CA GLU A 63 22.84 -15.60 5.48
C GLU A 63 21.96 -14.45 4.99
N PHE A 64 20.69 -14.69 4.65
CA PHE A 64 19.80 -13.66 4.14
C PHE A 64 19.49 -12.60 5.21
N PHE A 65 19.26 -13.03 6.45
CA PHE A 65 19.07 -12.13 7.59
C PHE A 65 20.36 -11.35 7.90
N HIS A 66 21.52 -12.01 7.80
CA HIS A 66 22.81 -11.33 7.94
C HIS A 66 23.00 -10.29 6.82
N LYS A 67 22.68 -10.56 5.56
CA LYS A 67 22.75 -9.56 4.48
C LYS A 67 21.76 -8.42 4.64
N LEU A 68 20.55 -8.68 5.14
CA LEU A 68 19.52 -7.67 5.40
C LEU A 68 19.87 -6.74 6.57
N PHE A 69 20.43 -7.28 7.66
CA PHE A 69 20.73 -6.52 8.88
C PHE A 69 22.20 -6.05 9.01
N ALA A 70 23.15 -6.67 8.32
CA ALA A 70 24.56 -6.28 8.35
C ALA A 70 24.88 -5.11 7.41
N LYS A 71 23.93 -4.68 6.56
CA LYS A 71 24.09 -3.46 5.77
C LYS A 71 23.79 -2.24 6.66
N LYS A 72 24.76 -1.87 7.49
CA LYS A 72 24.87 -0.54 8.11
C LYS A 72 25.69 0.38 7.22
#